data_AF-A0A535R826-F1
#
_entry.id   AF-A0A535R826-F1
#
_cell.length_a   1.000
_cell.length_b   1.000
_cell.length_c   1.000
_cell.angle_alpha   90.00
_cell.angle_beta   90.00
_cell.angle_gamma   90.00
#
_symmetry.space_group_name_H-M   'P 1'
#
loop_
_entity.id
_entity.type
_entity.pdbx_description
1 polymer ?
#
loop_
_entity_poly.entity_id
_entity_poly.type
_entity_poly.pdbx_seq_one_letter_code
_entity_poly.pdbx_strand_id
1 'polypeptide(L)'
;MNATQPTHANHQPVQEALQAVLREHAEQQYAGELAELAELDDRQRPPNWKLSPWAVRTYILGGKLPNGFEVSPKYIGNARLVEIAVATLATDRALLLYGLPGTAKSTMSEHLAAAISGDSTLMIQGTAGTDENTIRYGWNYARLLVEGPT
;
A
#
# COMPACT_ATOMS: atom_id res chain seq x y z
N MET A 1 -4.79 32.74 -47.96
CA MET A 1 -5.40 31.53 -47.37
C MET A 1 -4.43 30.98 -46.34
N ASN A 2 -4.52 31.44 -45.08
CA ASN A 2 -3.73 30.90 -43.98
C ASN A 2 -4.68 30.18 -43.03
N ALA A 3 -4.45 28.88 -42.85
CA ALA A 3 -5.18 28.03 -41.93
C ALA A 3 -4.78 28.39 -40.50
N THR A 4 -5.71 28.92 -39.73
CA THR A 4 -5.57 29.14 -38.29
C THR A 4 -5.53 27.77 -37.59
N GLN A 5 -4.41 27.46 -36.94
CA GLN A 5 -4.24 26.27 -36.10
C GLN A 5 -5.22 26.30 -34.91
N PRO A 6 -5.76 25.15 -34.46
CA PRO A 6 -6.61 25.11 -33.28
C PRO A 6 -5.77 25.28 -32.02
N THR A 7 -6.16 26.26 -31.22
CA THR A 7 -5.66 26.58 -29.87
C THR A 7 -5.66 25.33 -28.97
N HIS A 8 -4.50 24.94 -28.44
CA HIS A 8 -4.40 23.91 -27.41
C HIS A 8 -5.12 24.39 -26.14
N ALA A 9 -6.31 23.86 -25.88
CA ALA A 9 -7.03 24.08 -24.63
C ALA A 9 -6.27 23.40 -23.49
N ASN A 10 -5.95 24.17 -22.45
CA ASN A 10 -5.17 23.73 -21.30
C ASN A 10 -5.95 22.66 -20.49
N HIS A 11 -5.48 21.40 -20.50
CA HIS A 11 -6.14 20.25 -19.83
C HIS A 11 -5.76 20.08 -18.34
N GLN A 12 -4.89 20.93 -17.80
CA GLN A 12 -4.37 20.81 -16.42
C GLN A 12 -5.43 20.83 -15.29
N PRO A 13 -6.46 21.71 -15.28
CA PRO A 13 -7.32 21.84 -14.10
C PRO A 13 -8.27 20.65 -13.90
N VAL A 14 -8.60 19.91 -14.98
CA VAL A 14 -9.50 18.74 -14.90
C VAL A 14 -8.74 17.52 -14.39
N GLN A 15 -7.46 17.37 -14.74
CA GLN A 15 -6.63 16.24 -14.30
C GLN A 15 -6.26 16.33 -12.81
N GLU A 16 -5.96 17.53 -12.29
CA GLU A 16 -5.74 17.75 -10.86
C GLU A 16 -7.02 17.49 -10.05
N ALA A 17 -8.17 17.92 -10.56
CA ALA A 17 -9.46 17.63 -9.93
C ALA A 17 -9.82 16.13 -9.98
N LEU A 18 -9.47 15.42 -11.07
CA LEU A 18 -9.69 13.98 -11.19
C LEU A 18 -8.77 13.17 -10.27
N GLN A 19 -7.51 13.61 -10.10
CA GLN A 19 -6.60 13.04 -9.10
C GLN A 19 -7.12 13.28 -7.68
N ALA A 20 -7.64 14.47 -7.38
CA ALA A 20 -8.27 14.75 -6.09
C ALA A 20 -9.54 13.91 -5.81
N VAL A 21 -10.20 13.37 -6.85
CA VAL A 21 -11.38 12.50 -6.73
C VAL A 21 -11.01 11.03 -6.56
N LEU A 22 -9.82 10.60 -7.00
CA LEU A 22 -9.33 9.24 -6.83
C LEU A 22 -8.56 9.12 -5.51
N ARG A 23 -8.93 8.13 -4.69
CA ARG A 23 -8.16 7.82 -3.48
C ARG A 23 -6.74 7.42 -3.88
N GLU A 24 -5.76 8.18 -3.42
CA GLU A 24 -4.35 7.87 -3.59
C GLU A 24 -3.99 6.58 -2.86
N HIS A 25 -2.94 5.91 -3.35
CA HIS A 25 -2.39 4.73 -2.69
C HIS A 25 -1.92 5.08 -1.26
N ALA A 26 -2.03 4.12 -0.34
CA ALA A 26 -1.71 4.36 1.07
C ALA A 26 -0.28 4.91 1.30
N GLU A 27 0.71 4.50 0.50
CA GLU A 27 2.07 5.02 0.57
C GLU A 27 2.20 6.47 0.12
N GLN A 28 1.33 6.95 -0.79
CA GLN A 28 1.31 8.33 -1.25
C GLN A 28 0.53 9.21 -0.26
N GLN A 29 -0.67 8.76 0.10
CA GLN A 29 -1.54 9.45 1.04
C GLN A 29 -0.89 9.64 2.42
N TYR A 30 -0.12 8.67 2.88
CA TYR A 30 0.55 8.68 4.18
C TYR A 30 2.08 8.76 4.09
N ALA A 31 2.60 9.28 2.97
CA ALA A 31 4.04 9.39 2.72
C ALA A 31 4.78 10.11 3.86
N GLY A 32 4.23 11.22 4.34
CA GLY A 32 4.82 12.00 5.43
C GLY A 32 4.89 11.21 6.74
N GLU A 33 3.81 10.51 7.11
CA GLU A 33 3.79 9.72 8.34
C GLU A 33 4.75 8.52 8.25
N LEU A 34 4.85 7.88 7.09
CA LEU A 34 5.76 6.76 6.85
C LEU A 34 7.23 7.21 6.88
N ALA A 35 7.54 8.40 6.34
CA ALA A 35 8.88 8.97 6.36
C ALA A 35 9.33 9.30 7.80
N GLU A 36 8.49 10.00 8.57
CA GLU A 36 8.75 10.33 9.97
C GLU A 36 8.95 9.07 10.82
N LEU A 37 8.13 8.04 10.60
CA LEU A 37 8.29 6.75 11.24
C LEU A 37 9.61 6.07 10.87
N ALA A 38 10.00 6.11 9.59
CA ALA A 38 11.23 5.49 9.12
C ALA A 38 12.49 6.17 9.67
N GLU A 39 12.46 7.50 9.86
CA GLU A 39 13.57 8.27 10.44
C GLU A 39 13.77 7.95 11.92
N LEU A 40 12.69 7.75 12.67
CA LEU A 40 12.75 7.46 14.12
C LEU A 40 12.83 5.96 14.44
N ASP A 41 12.66 5.09 13.44
CA ASP A 41 12.68 3.64 13.64
C ASP A 41 14.11 3.10 13.76
N ASP A 42 14.55 2.94 15.01
CA ASP A 42 15.86 2.42 15.41
C ASP A 42 15.91 0.91 15.61
N ARG A 43 14.79 0.21 15.38
CA ARG A 43 14.64 -1.21 15.72
C ARG A 43 15.02 -2.16 14.60
N GLN A 44 15.24 -3.42 14.96
CA GLN A 44 15.54 -4.47 13.99
C GLN A 44 14.39 -4.67 13.00
N ARG A 45 14.73 -4.72 11.71
CA ARG A 45 13.81 -4.93 10.60
C ARG A 45 14.00 -6.34 10.03
N PRO A 46 12.92 -7.10 9.81
CA PRO A 46 13.00 -8.35 9.06
C PRO A 46 13.52 -8.12 7.63
N PRO A 47 14.01 -9.18 6.95
CA PRO A 47 14.46 -9.07 5.56
C PRO A 47 13.38 -8.48 4.66
N ASN A 48 13.76 -7.54 3.78
CA ASN A 48 12.89 -6.85 2.82
C ASN A 48 11.83 -5.89 3.41
N TRP A 49 11.82 -5.66 4.73
CA TRP A 49 10.92 -4.71 5.36
C TRP A 49 11.51 -3.29 5.36
N LYS A 50 10.67 -2.30 5.05
CA LYS A 50 11.04 -0.87 5.13
C LYS A 50 11.01 -0.35 6.56
N LEU A 51 10.06 -0.83 7.36
CA LEU A 51 9.82 -0.45 8.75
C LEU A 51 9.96 -1.65 9.68
N SER A 52 10.29 -1.42 10.95
CA SER A 52 10.26 -2.47 11.98
C SER A 52 8.81 -2.87 12.33
N PRO A 53 8.58 -4.07 12.88
CA PRO A 53 7.26 -4.51 13.36
C PRO A 53 6.57 -3.49 14.28
N TRP A 54 7.35 -2.79 15.11
CA TRP A 54 6.81 -1.77 16.01
C TRP A 54 6.42 -0.49 15.27
N ALA A 55 7.22 -0.05 14.31
CA ALA A 55 6.88 1.09 13.47
C ALA A 55 5.63 0.81 12.62
N VAL A 56 5.50 -0.40 12.05
CA VAL A 56 4.28 -0.84 11.33
C VAL A 56 3.06 -0.83 12.24
N ARG A 57 3.20 -1.32 13.49
CA ARG A 57 2.11 -1.28 14.47
C ARG A 57 1.69 0.17 14.78
N THR A 58 2.65 1.07 15.00
CA THR A 58 2.38 2.49 15.28
C THR A 58 1.74 3.18 14.07
N TYR A 59 2.18 2.87 12.85
CA TYR A 59 1.56 3.36 11.63
C TYR A 59 0.06 3.02 11.55
N ILE A 60 -0.31 1.78 11.86
CA ILE A 60 -1.69 1.28 11.74
C ILE A 60 -2.58 1.78 12.88
N LEU A 61 -2.10 1.68 14.12
CA LEU A 61 -2.88 2.03 15.31
C LEU A 61 -2.84 3.51 15.65
N GLY A 62 -1.95 4.28 15.01
CA GLY A 62 -1.68 5.65 15.37
C GLY A 62 -0.89 5.76 16.68
N GLY A 63 -0.45 6.97 16.98
CA GLY A 63 0.30 7.28 18.19
C GLY A 63 1.18 8.51 18.03
N LYS A 64 1.69 8.99 19.16
CA LYS A 64 2.62 10.12 19.18
C LYS A 64 4.06 9.62 19.17
N LEU A 65 4.85 10.12 18.23
CA LEU A 65 6.27 9.82 18.08
C LEU A 65 7.13 10.62 19.08
N PRO A 66 8.36 10.18 19.37
CA PRO A 66 9.27 10.88 20.29
C PRO A 66 9.59 12.32 19.88
N ASN A 67 9.60 12.62 18.57
CA ASN A 67 9.79 13.97 18.05
C ASN A 67 8.54 14.87 18.16
N GLY A 68 7.45 14.35 18.70
CA GLY A 68 6.19 15.06 18.88
C GLY A 68 5.21 14.94 17.72
N PHE A 69 5.59 14.30 16.61
CA PHE A 69 4.73 14.05 15.46
C PHE A 69 3.59 13.09 15.82
N GLU A 70 2.38 13.35 15.30
CA GLU A 70 1.19 12.55 15.58
C GLU A 70 0.80 11.72 14.35
N VAL A 71 0.86 10.39 14.51
CA VAL A 71 0.47 9.41 13.49
C VAL A 71 -1.02 9.14 13.65
N SER A 72 -1.77 9.34 12.58
CA SER A 72 -3.22 9.14 12.57
C SER A 72 -3.58 7.65 12.68
N PRO A 73 -4.62 7.24 13.43
CA PRO A 73 -5.04 5.83 13.45
C PRO A 73 -5.75 5.44 12.14
N LYS A 74 -5.26 4.40 11.45
CA LYS A 74 -5.88 3.85 10.20
C LYS A 74 -6.85 2.73 10.53
N TYR A 75 -6.62 2.04 11.64
CA TYR A 75 -7.48 0.97 12.13
C TYR A 75 -8.01 1.30 13.51
N ILE A 76 -9.34 1.35 13.62
CA ILE A 76 -10.06 1.54 14.88
C ILE A 76 -10.67 0.19 15.25
N GLY A 77 -10.08 -0.48 16.23
CA GLY A 77 -10.52 -1.81 16.64
C GLY A 77 -9.59 -2.45 17.65
N ASN A 78 -9.56 -3.78 17.68
CA ASN A 78 -8.72 -4.51 18.62
C ASN A 78 -7.25 -4.46 18.20
N ALA A 79 -6.45 -3.69 18.93
CA ALA A 79 -5.00 -3.56 18.72
C ALA A 79 -4.27 -4.93 18.68
N ARG A 80 -4.78 -5.92 19.41
CA ARG A 80 -4.21 -7.26 19.44
C ARG A 80 -4.24 -7.95 18.08
N LEU A 81 -5.24 -7.68 17.25
CA LEU A 81 -5.33 -8.25 15.90
C LEU A 81 -4.21 -7.73 15.00
N VAL A 82 -3.90 -6.43 15.10
CA VAL A 82 -2.80 -5.81 14.36
C VAL A 82 -1.46 -6.40 14.81
N GLU A 83 -1.27 -6.56 16.12
CA GLU A 83 -0.04 -7.18 16.66
C GLU A 83 0.15 -8.61 16.17
N ILE A 84 -0.92 -9.42 16.15
CA ILE A 84 -0.87 -10.79 15.64
C ILE A 84 -0.55 -10.80 14.15
N ALA A 85 -1.20 -9.93 13.36
CA ALA A 85 -0.95 -9.81 11.92
C ALA A 85 0.52 -9.47 11.63
N VAL A 86 1.06 -8.43 12.29
CA VAL A 86 2.44 -8.00 12.12
C VAL A 86 3.43 -9.06 12.59
N ALA A 87 3.20 -9.70 13.75
CA ALA A 87 4.06 -10.77 14.24
C ALA A 87 4.05 -12.00 13.32
N THR A 88 2.90 -12.33 12.73
CA THR A 88 2.77 -13.42 11.75
C THR A 88 3.60 -13.12 10.51
N LEU A 89 3.45 -11.93 9.91
CA LEU A 89 4.21 -11.54 8.72
C LEU A 89 5.71 -11.42 9.00
N ALA A 90 6.09 -11.03 10.22
CA ALA A 90 7.49 -10.99 10.63
C ALA A 90 8.13 -12.38 10.75
N THR A 91 7.35 -13.47 10.73
CA THR A 91 7.80 -14.85 10.94
C THR A 91 7.58 -15.74 9.72
N ASP A 92 8.08 -15.35 8.54
CA ASP A 92 8.08 -16.14 7.27
C ASP A 92 6.79 -16.94 6.99
N ARG A 93 5.64 -16.40 7.44
CA ARG A 93 4.32 -17.03 7.42
C ARG A 93 3.37 -16.15 6.63
N ALA A 94 2.45 -16.80 5.92
CA ALA A 94 1.34 -16.13 5.28
C ALA A 94 0.28 -15.70 6.31
N LEU A 95 -0.41 -14.60 6.03
CA LEU A 95 -1.52 -14.06 6.82
C LEU A 95 -2.83 -14.19 6.04
N LEU A 96 -3.86 -14.77 6.65
CA LEU A 96 -5.23 -14.77 6.10
C LEU A 96 -6.12 -13.87 6.95
N LEU A 97 -6.66 -12.82 6.34
CA LEU A 97 -7.68 -11.96 6.96
C LEU A 97 -9.06 -12.50 6.61
N TYR A 98 -9.80 -13.00 7.60
CA TYR A 98 -11.14 -13.57 7.43
C TYR A 98 -12.18 -12.87 8.32
N GLY A 99 -13.40 -12.69 7.80
CA GLY A 99 -14.51 -12.10 8.55
C GLY A 99 -15.61 -11.53 7.65
N LEU A 100 -16.68 -11.04 8.28
CA LEU A 100 -17.86 -10.45 7.61
C LEU A 100 -17.49 -9.34 6.62
N PRO A 101 -18.28 -9.09 5.54
CA PRO A 101 -18.04 -7.97 4.64
C PRO A 101 -18.02 -6.63 5.40
N GLY A 102 -17.19 -5.69 4.95
CA GLY A 102 -17.06 -4.36 5.58
C GLY A 102 -16.14 -4.27 6.81
N THR A 103 -15.46 -5.35 7.20
CA THR A 103 -14.55 -5.40 8.38
C THR A 103 -13.11 -4.93 8.11
N ALA A 104 -12.93 -3.97 7.19
CA ALA A 104 -11.63 -3.38 6.84
C ALA A 104 -10.53 -4.35 6.37
N LYS A 105 -10.85 -5.58 5.93
CA LYS A 105 -9.86 -6.57 5.48
C LYS A 105 -8.96 -6.05 4.34
N SER A 106 -9.56 -5.49 3.29
CA SER A 106 -8.82 -4.98 2.13
C SER A 106 -7.96 -3.77 2.51
N THR A 107 -8.52 -2.82 3.27
CA THR A 107 -7.82 -1.64 3.76
C THR A 107 -6.67 -2.00 4.70
N MET A 108 -6.85 -2.99 5.58
CA MET A 108 -5.80 -3.51 6.45
C MET A 108 -4.66 -4.12 5.63
N SER A 109 -4.98 -4.92 4.62
CA SER A 109 -3.98 -5.52 3.73
C SER A 109 -3.18 -4.44 2.96
N GLU A 110 -3.83 -3.36 2.54
CA GLU A 110 -3.21 -2.23 1.86
C GLU A 110 -2.22 -1.49 2.77
N HIS A 111 -2.64 -1.15 3.98
CA HIS A 111 -1.75 -0.50 4.95
C HIS A 111 -0.59 -1.41 5.38
N LEU A 112 -0.81 -2.72 5.51
CA LEU A 112 0.27 -3.67 5.79
C LEU A 112 1.27 -3.71 4.63
N ALA A 113 0.80 -3.78 3.38
CA ALA A 113 1.67 -3.77 2.20
C ALA A 113 2.48 -2.47 2.09
N ALA A 114 1.82 -1.31 2.26
CA ALA A 114 2.46 0.00 2.22
C ALA A 114 3.51 0.14 3.35
N ALA A 115 3.20 -0.27 4.58
CA ALA A 115 4.12 -0.13 5.71
C ALA A 115 5.30 -1.12 5.65
N ILE A 116 5.06 -2.34 5.18
CA ILE A 116 6.08 -3.40 5.14
C ILE A 116 6.97 -3.24 3.90
N SER A 117 6.37 -3.17 2.71
CA SER A 117 7.10 -3.20 1.44
C SER A 117 7.38 -1.79 0.88
N GLY A 118 6.63 -0.78 1.33
CA GLY A 118 6.66 0.57 0.75
C GLY A 118 5.86 0.72 -0.53
N ASP A 119 5.12 -0.32 -0.92
CA ASP A 119 4.41 -0.39 -2.20
C ASP A 119 3.12 -1.21 -2.06
N SER A 120 1.96 -0.55 -2.14
CA SER A 120 0.65 -1.21 -2.09
C SER A 120 0.21 -1.77 -3.45
N THR A 121 0.90 -1.43 -4.54
CA THR A 121 0.61 -1.95 -5.88
C THR A 121 0.94 -3.43 -6.03
N LEU A 122 1.67 -4.00 -5.07
CA LEU A 122 1.93 -5.44 -4.96
C LEU A 122 0.68 -6.25 -4.57
N MET A 123 -0.44 -5.60 -4.26
CA MET A 123 -1.71 -6.27 -3.98
C MET A 123 -2.39 -6.78 -5.25
N ILE A 124 -2.72 -8.08 -5.25
CA ILE A 124 -3.55 -8.69 -6.30
C ILE A 124 -4.99 -8.76 -5.81
N GLN A 125 -5.90 -8.10 -6.53
CA GLN A 125 -7.33 -8.22 -6.27
C GLN A 125 -7.89 -9.44 -7.00
N GLY A 126 -8.28 -10.46 -6.22
CA GLY A 126 -8.95 -11.64 -6.75
C GLY A 126 -10.39 -11.33 -7.15
N THR A 127 -10.77 -11.68 -8.37
CA THR A 127 -12.16 -11.70 -8.84
C THR A 127 -12.53 -13.11 -9.27
N ALA A 128 -13.82 -13.38 -9.51
CA ALA A 128 -14.26 -14.68 -10.01
C ALA A 128 -13.61 -15.09 -11.35
N GLY A 129 -13.06 -14.13 -12.11
CA GLY A 129 -12.35 -14.35 -13.37
C GLY A 129 -10.83 -14.42 -13.25
N THR A 130 -10.26 -14.33 -12.05
CA THR A 130 -8.81 -14.40 -11.86
C THR A 130 -8.35 -15.85 -11.96
N ASP A 131 -7.84 -16.24 -13.12
CA ASP A 131 -7.26 -17.56 -13.35
C ASP A 131 -5.82 -17.67 -12.79
N GLU A 132 -5.32 -18.91 -12.67
CA GLU A 132 -3.97 -19.15 -12.17
C GLU A 132 -2.90 -18.46 -13.03
N ASN A 133 -3.12 -18.37 -14.34
CA ASN A 133 -2.21 -17.69 -15.26
C ASN A 133 -2.11 -16.19 -14.97
N THR A 134 -3.22 -15.53 -14.64
CA THR A 134 -3.23 -14.11 -14.25
C THR A 134 -2.41 -13.90 -12.97
N ILE A 135 -2.43 -14.83 -12.03
CA ILE A 135 -1.63 -14.74 -10.80
C ILE A 135 -0.14 -14.99 -11.11
N ARG A 136 0.16 -16.03 -11.91
CA ARG A 136 1.53 -16.47 -12.20
C ARG A 136 2.27 -15.53 -13.16
N TYR A 137 1.55 -14.87 -14.07
CA TYR A 137 2.11 -14.10 -15.18
C TYR A 137 1.58 -12.67 -15.29
N GLY A 138 0.70 -12.25 -14.39
CA GLY A 138 0.07 -10.92 -14.44
C GLY A 138 1.06 -9.76 -14.32
N TRP A 139 2.24 -10.00 -13.74
CA TRP A 139 3.26 -8.96 -13.57
C TRP A 139 3.90 -8.52 -14.90
N ASN A 140 4.09 -9.44 -15.87
CA ASN A 140 4.59 -9.07 -17.21
C ASN A 140 4.49 -10.23 -18.23
N TYR A 141 3.29 -10.43 -18.81
CA TYR A 141 3.07 -11.48 -19.80
C TYR A 141 3.96 -11.33 -21.06
N ALA A 142 4.26 -10.09 -21.47
CA ALA A 142 5.15 -9.82 -22.58
C ALA A 142 6.59 -10.28 -22.30
N ARG A 143 7.07 -10.11 -21.05
CA ARG A 143 8.40 -10.55 -20.64
C ARG A 143 8.48 -12.08 -20.51
N LEU A 144 7.40 -12.74 -20.07
CA LEU A 144 7.30 -14.21 -20.12
C LEU A 144 7.41 -14.77 -21.55
N LEU A 145 6.74 -14.13 -22.52
CA LEU A 145 6.79 -14.54 -23.92
C LEU A 145 8.18 -14.36 -24.55
N VAL A 146 8.98 -13.41 -24.08
CA VAL A 146 10.32 -13.11 -24.60
C VAL A 146 11.41 -13.91 -23.88
N GLU A 147 11.34 -14.05 -22.56
CA GLU A 147 12.41 -14.65 -21.74
C GLU A 147 12.18 -16.15 -21.42
N GLY A 148 10.94 -16.65 -21.58
CA GLY A 148 10.56 -18.03 -21.22
C GLY A 148 10.54 -18.28 -19.71
N PRO A 149 9.83 -19.32 -19.23
CA PRO A 149 9.81 -19.65 -17.81
C PRO A 149 11.18 -20.18 -17.40
N THR A 150 11.88 -19.46 -16.50
CA THR A 150 13.10 -19.94 -15.82
C THR A 150 12.76 -20.52 -14.46
#